data_AF-A0A4R3LJ73-F1
#
_entry.id   AF-A0A4R3LJ73-F1
#
_cell.length_a   1.000
_cell.length_b   1.000
_cell.length_c   1.000
_cell.angle_alpha   90.00
_cell.angle_beta   90.00
_cell.angle_gamma   90.00
#
_symmetry.space_group_name_H-M   'P 1'
#
loop_
_entity.id
_entity.type
_entity.pdbx_description
1 polymer ?
#
loop_
_entity_poly.entity_id
_entity_poly.type
_entity_poly.pdbx_seq_one_letter_code
_entity_poly.pdbx_strand_id
1 'polypeptide(L)'
;MDDPTDRWLTLELRLAALLHNPQRGADWSTALDAVLQQARALLGEDEDAGLYWLLHVSATTPVGYSTAHALTCWALARLLAAPLGLTEQQADALERAALTMNIGMTALQDALAAQPYPPDAQQRALIDTHAARGAQCLRECGVRDAAWLHIVEHHHEPDVTDLPTQVLQRIDRYAALLSPRVSRSGHDAVQGARQLQPHGPADDPIHRALVTTLGVCPPGAFVRLHDGTLAVVLRRSGRPAEPWVARVQDAEGRPLPEPQWLDTSDPAHAIAEALPAAEVRLRLPHASLLRLARRASTARAGG
;
A
#
# COMPACT_ATOMS: atom_id res chain seq x y z
N MET A 1 -21.01 4.25 -15.75
CA MET A 1 -20.49 4.15 -14.37
C MET A 1 -19.07 3.70 -14.53
N ASP A 2 -18.14 4.62 -14.31
CA ASP A 2 -16.71 4.39 -14.59
C ASP A 2 -16.18 3.21 -13.77
N ASP A 3 -15.28 2.42 -14.36
CA ASP A 3 -14.66 1.31 -13.66
C ASP A 3 -13.88 1.85 -12.44
N PRO A 4 -14.08 1.31 -11.23
CA PRO A 4 -13.33 1.74 -10.04
C PRO A 4 -11.81 1.75 -10.27
N THR A 5 -11.29 0.85 -11.10
CA THR A 5 -9.87 0.79 -11.46
C THR A 5 -9.43 2.01 -12.29
N ASP A 6 -10.26 2.50 -13.21
CA ASP A 6 -9.95 3.70 -14.01
C ASP A 6 -9.87 4.95 -13.12
N ARG A 7 -10.71 5.04 -12.08
CA ARG A 7 -10.69 6.15 -11.12
C ARG A 7 -9.41 6.16 -10.29
N TRP A 8 -8.95 4.99 -9.84
CA TRP A 8 -7.68 4.87 -9.15
C TRP A 8 -6.49 5.17 -10.07
N LEU A 9 -6.49 4.68 -11.31
CA LEU A 9 -5.45 4.98 -12.29
C LEU A 9 -5.39 6.49 -12.58
N THR A 10 -6.54 7.15 -12.72
CA THR A 10 -6.62 8.61 -12.91
C THR A 10 -6.03 9.35 -11.71
N LEU A 11 -6.32 8.90 -10.48
CA LEU A 11 -5.76 9.47 -9.27
C LEU A 11 -4.23 9.30 -9.23
N GLU A 12 -3.74 8.11 -9.56
CA GLU A 12 -2.31 7.79 -9.64
C GLU A 12 -1.60 8.71 -10.64
N LEU A 13 -2.12 8.86 -11.86
CA LEU A 13 -1.54 9.76 -12.87
C LEU A 13 -1.49 11.23 -12.41
N ARG A 14 -2.54 11.69 -11.71
CA ARG A 14 -2.58 13.05 -11.14
C ARG A 14 -1.54 13.24 -10.04
N LEU A 15 -1.42 12.27 -9.12
CA LEU A 15 -0.42 12.32 -8.06
C LEU A 15 0.99 12.25 -8.65
N ALA A 16 1.24 11.36 -9.61
CA ALA A 16 2.52 11.24 -10.30
C ALA A 16 2.94 12.57 -10.92
N ALA A 17 2.02 13.27 -11.60
CA ALA A 17 2.30 14.58 -12.18
C ALA A 17 2.72 15.62 -11.12
N LEU A 18 2.05 15.64 -9.96
CA LEU A 18 2.36 16.56 -8.85
C LEU A 18 3.69 16.25 -8.16
N LEU A 19 4.02 14.97 -7.96
CA LEU A 19 5.24 14.55 -7.27
C LEU A 19 6.48 14.69 -8.18
N HIS A 20 6.34 14.46 -9.49
CA HIS A 20 7.45 14.61 -10.44
C HIS A 20 7.76 16.07 -10.77
N ASN A 21 6.77 16.95 -10.69
CA ASN A 21 6.89 18.36 -11.07
C ASN A 21 6.39 19.28 -9.95
N PRO A 22 7.03 19.29 -8.76
CA PRO A 22 6.66 20.20 -7.69
C PRO A 22 6.84 21.64 -8.16
N GLN A 23 5.76 22.42 -8.12
CA GLN A 23 5.77 23.83 -8.49
C GLN A 23 5.83 24.70 -7.25
N ARG A 24 6.56 25.82 -7.34
CA ARG A 24 6.61 26.81 -6.25
C ARG A 24 5.28 27.55 -6.15
N GLY A 25 4.79 27.72 -4.93
CA GLY A 25 3.56 28.47 -4.63
C GLY A 25 2.39 27.60 -4.19
N ALA A 26 1.34 28.27 -3.68
CA ALA A 26 0.22 27.63 -3.00
C ALA A 26 -0.64 26.71 -3.89
N ASP A 27 -0.63 26.91 -5.21
CA ASP A 27 -1.41 26.11 -6.18
C ASP A 27 -1.08 24.62 -6.10
N TRP A 28 0.20 24.28 -5.81
CA TRP A 28 0.60 22.89 -5.63
C TRP A 28 -0.07 22.25 -4.40
N SER A 29 -0.12 22.98 -3.28
CA SER A 29 -0.76 22.49 -2.05
C SER A 29 -2.27 22.29 -2.25
N THR A 30 -2.94 23.22 -2.95
CA THR A 30 -4.35 23.06 -3.32
C THR A 30 -4.58 21.87 -4.26
N ALA A 31 -3.68 21.62 -5.21
CA ALA A 31 -3.78 20.46 -6.09
C ALA A 31 -3.58 19.14 -5.33
N LEU A 32 -2.66 19.11 -4.36
CA LEU A 32 -2.48 17.96 -3.47
C LEU A 32 -3.73 17.72 -2.61
N ASP A 33 -4.34 18.78 -2.07
CA ASP A 33 -5.59 18.67 -1.29
C ASP A 33 -6.71 18.01 -2.12
N ALA A 34 -6.84 18.41 -3.39
CA ALA A 34 -7.83 17.82 -4.29
C ALA A 34 -7.55 16.33 -4.57
N VAL A 35 -6.28 15.94 -4.69
CA VAL A 35 -5.88 14.53 -4.83
C VAL A 35 -6.18 13.76 -3.54
N LEU A 36 -5.79 14.29 -2.38
CA LEU A 36 -6.05 13.66 -1.07
C LEU A 36 -7.55 13.48 -0.81
N GLN A 37 -8.37 14.50 -1.11
CA GLN A 37 -9.82 14.40 -0.97
C GLN A 37 -10.41 13.31 -1.88
N GLN A 38 -9.97 13.23 -3.13
CA GLN A 38 -10.42 12.17 -4.04
C GLN A 38 -9.96 10.78 -3.59
N ALA A 39 -8.71 10.66 -3.11
CA ALA A 39 -8.19 9.41 -2.57
C ALA A 39 -9.03 8.94 -1.36
N ARG A 40 -9.29 9.83 -0.40
CA ARG A 40 -10.13 9.57 0.78
C ARG A 40 -11.55 9.13 0.38
N ALA A 41 -12.15 9.78 -0.60
CA ALA A 41 -13.46 9.42 -1.11
C ALA A 41 -13.45 8.00 -1.75
N LEU A 42 -12.46 7.71 -2.60
CA LEU A 42 -12.32 6.40 -3.25
C LEU A 42 -12.13 5.27 -2.25
N LEU A 43 -11.25 5.44 -1.27
CA LEU A 43 -11.02 4.43 -0.23
C LEU A 43 -12.26 4.28 0.67
N GLY A 44 -12.96 5.38 0.97
CA GLY A 44 -14.17 5.37 1.79
C GLY A 44 -15.39 4.72 1.12
N GLU A 45 -15.42 4.60 -0.21
CA GLU A 45 -16.50 3.88 -0.92
C GLU A 45 -16.43 2.37 -0.69
N ASP A 46 -15.23 1.78 -0.73
CA ASP A 46 -14.98 0.37 -0.46
C ASP A 46 -13.49 0.15 -0.11
N GLU A 47 -13.19 0.12 1.20
CA GLU A 47 -11.81 0.04 1.69
C GLU A 47 -11.08 -1.20 1.19
N ASP A 48 -11.75 -2.37 1.15
CA ASP A 48 -11.13 -3.62 0.70
C ASP A 48 -10.80 -3.56 -0.79
N ALA A 49 -11.68 -2.95 -1.60
CA ALA A 49 -11.43 -2.77 -3.02
C ALA A 49 -10.27 -1.80 -3.28
N GLY A 50 -10.17 -0.72 -2.49
CA GLY A 50 -9.04 0.20 -2.54
C GLY A 50 -7.72 -0.47 -2.14
N LEU A 51 -7.71 -1.20 -1.01
CA LEU A 51 -6.56 -1.99 -0.56
C LEU A 51 -6.16 -3.02 -1.61
N TYR A 52 -7.12 -3.75 -2.18
CA TYR A 52 -6.90 -4.72 -3.24
C TYR A 52 -6.14 -4.08 -4.40
N TRP A 53 -6.62 -2.93 -4.89
CA TRP A 53 -6.00 -2.25 -6.02
C TRP A 53 -4.58 -1.78 -5.68
N LEU A 54 -4.43 -1.02 -4.59
CA LEU A 54 -3.17 -0.38 -4.22
C LEU A 54 -2.07 -1.40 -3.92
N LEU A 55 -2.37 -2.41 -3.09
CA LEU A 55 -1.39 -3.45 -2.75
C LEU A 55 -1.07 -4.35 -3.95
N HIS A 56 -2.07 -4.64 -4.79
CA HIS A 56 -1.83 -5.43 -5.99
C HIS A 56 -0.93 -4.70 -6.99
N VAL A 57 -1.21 -3.43 -7.29
CA VAL A 57 -0.37 -2.62 -8.19
C VAL A 57 1.04 -2.51 -7.62
N SER A 58 1.18 -2.13 -6.35
CA SER A 58 2.49 -2.03 -5.69
C SER A 58 3.27 -3.35 -5.72
N ALA A 59 2.62 -4.50 -5.60
CA ALA A 59 3.31 -5.80 -5.57
C ALA A 59 3.66 -6.37 -6.96
N THR A 60 3.02 -5.91 -8.04
CA THR A 60 3.10 -6.57 -9.36
C THR A 60 3.87 -5.81 -10.42
N THR A 61 4.08 -4.50 -10.25
CA THR A 61 4.79 -3.68 -11.25
C THR A 61 5.82 -2.75 -10.61
N PRO A 62 7.04 -2.66 -11.16
CA PRO A 62 8.00 -1.61 -10.78
C PRO A 62 7.76 -0.29 -11.53
N VAL A 63 6.85 -0.25 -12.52
CA VAL A 63 6.50 0.98 -13.25
C VAL A 63 5.59 1.83 -12.39
N GLY A 64 5.89 3.13 -12.27
CA GLY A 64 5.15 4.04 -11.40
C GLY A 64 5.40 3.81 -9.90
N TYR A 65 6.50 3.13 -9.57
CA TYR A 65 6.85 2.72 -8.20
C TYR A 65 6.65 3.84 -7.18
N SER A 66 7.16 5.04 -7.45
CA SER A 66 7.12 6.17 -6.51
C SER A 66 5.70 6.54 -6.12
N THR A 67 4.78 6.53 -7.08
CA THR A 67 3.40 6.96 -6.90
C THR A 67 2.54 5.85 -6.30
N ALA A 68 2.70 4.61 -6.79
CA ALA A 68 2.06 3.44 -6.20
C ALA A 68 2.49 3.27 -4.73
N HIS A 69 3.78 3.45 -4.42
CA HIS A 69 4.31 3.41 -3.05
C HIS A 69 3.70 4.51 -2.18
N ALA A 70 3.63 5.75 -2.68
CA ALA A 70 3.02 6.87 -1.95
C ALA A 70 1.53 6.64 -1.63
N LEU A 71 0.74 6.16 -2.60
CA LEU A 71 -0.68 5.85 -2.39
C LEU A 71 -0.89 4.67 -1.44
N THR A 72 -0.07 3.62 -1.55
CA THR A 72 -0.11 2.49 -0.62
C THR A 72 0.23 2.95 0.79
N CYS A 73 1.29 3.74 0.97
CA CYS A 73 1.65 4.29 2.29
C CYS A 73 0.53 5.17 2.85
N TRP A 74 -0.08 6.01 2.02
CA TRP A 74 -1.22 6.85 2.41
C TRP A 74 -2.43 6.04 2.88
N ALA A 75 -2.82 5.01 2.13
CA ALA A 75 -3.96 4.18 2.50
C ALA A 75 -3.72 3.47 3.83
N LEU A 76 -2.50 2.95 4.04
CA LEU A 76 -2.10 2.35 5.32
C LEU A 76 -2.10 3.37 6.46
N ALA A 77 -1.58 4.57 6.23
CA ALA A 77 -1.57 5.66 7.22
C ALA A 77 -2.99 5.99 7.68
N ARG A 78 -3.92 6.11 6.72
CA ARG A 78 -5.33 6.40 6.97
C ARG A 78 -6.01 5.29 7.79
N LEU A 79 -5.78 4.03 7.43
CA LEU A 79 -6.43 2.89 8.08
C LEU A 79 -5.87 2.61 9.49
N LEU A 80 -4.60 2.95 9.74
CA LEU A 80 -3.95 2.72 11.03
C LEU A 80 -4.13 3.86 12.02
N ALA A 81 -4.52 5.05 11.58
CA ALA A 81 -4.66 6.23 12.44
C ALA A 81 -5.63 6.00 13.62
N ALA A 82 -6.85 5.51 13.35
CA ALA A 82 -7.86 5.29 14.38
C ALA A 82 -7.51 4.13 15.34
N PRO A 83 -7.08 2.93 14.86
CA PRO A 83 -6.62 1.85 15.75
C PRO A 83 -5.47 2.23 16.68
N LEU A 84 -4.64 3.20 16.27
CA LEU A 84 -3.51 3.70 17.06
C LEU A 84 -3.86 4.92 17.93
N GLY A 85 -5.11 5.37 17.90
CA GLY A 85 -5.57 6.50 18.72
C GLY A 85 -4.99 7.85 18.31
N LEU A 86 -4.59 8.00 17.03
CA LEU A 86 -4.15 9.30 16.53
C LEU A 86 -5.31 10.30 16.52
N THR A 87 -5.03 11.55 16.89
CA THR A 87 -6.00 12.64 16.73
C THR A 87 -6.25 12.93 15.26
N GLU A 88 -7.35 13.60 14.93
CA GLU A 88 -7.66 14.00 13.55
C GLU A 88 -6.53 14.83 12.92
N GLN A 89 -5.93 15.74 13.69
CA GLN A 89 -4.79 16.55 13.25
C GLN A 89 -3.54 15.69 12.98
N GLN A 90 -3.25 14.71 13.86
CA GLN A 90 -2.13 13.80 13.65
C GLN A 90 -2.35 12.90 12.44
N ALA A 91 -3.58 12.41 12.24
CA ALA A 91 -3.96 11.58 11.10
C ALA A 91 -3.84 12.37 9.78
N ASP A 92 -4.30 13.62 9.74
CA ASP A 92 -4.18 14.46 8.54
C ASP A 92 -2.72 14.74 8.17
N ALA A 93 -1.89 15.11 9.16
CA ALA A 93 -0.46 15.30 8.94
C ALA A 93 0.24 14.01 8.47
N LEU A 94 -0.11 12.86 9.05
CA LEU A 94 0.44 11.56 8.67
C LEU A 94 0.04 11.17 7.23
N GLU A 95 -1.23 11.33 6.85
CA GLU A 95 -1.71 11.05 5.49
C GLU A 95 -0.97 11.91 4.45
N ARG A 96 -0.82 13.21 4.71
CA ARG A 96 -0.09 14.13 3.84
C ARG A 96 1.38 13.79 3.74
N ALA A 97 2.01 13.46 4.87
CA ALA A 97 3.39 13.01 4.90
C ALA A 97 3.57 11.72 4.10
N ALA A 98 2.69 10.73 4.25
CA ALA A 98 2.77 9.47 3.51
C ALA A 98 2.70 9.65 1.98
N LEU A 99 1.89 10.59 1.49
CA LEU A 99 1.83 10.92 0.06
C LEU A 99 3.08 11.63 -0.47
N THR A 100 3.87 12.26 0.40
CA THR A 100 4.87 13.25 -0.02
C THR A 100 6.27 13.05 0.54
N MET A 101 6.47 12.07 1.44
CA MET A 101 7.75 11.82 2.12
C MET A 101 8.92 11.64 1.16
N ASN A 102 8.66 11.05 0.00
CA ASN A 102 9.66 10.77 -1.03
C ASN A 102 9.75 11.83 -2.13
N ILE A 103 9.09 12.99 -2.00
CA ILE A 103 9.06 14.05 -3.04
C ILE A 103 10.48 14.53 -3.42
N GLY A 104 11.42 14.51 -2.48
CA GLY A 104 12.83 14.86 -2.72
C GLY A 104 13.60 13.88 -3.61
N MET A 105 13.02 12.70 -3.87
CA MET A 105 13.63 11.65 -4.68
C MET A 105 12.67 10.92 -5.63
N THR A 106 11.46 11.43 -5.92
CA THR A 106 10.44 10.75 -6.73
C THR A 106 11.00 10.16 -8.03
N ALA A 107 11.62 10.98 -8.88
CA ALA A 107 12.18 10.52 -10.14
C ALA A 107 13.33 9.51 -9.96
N LEU A 108 14.15 9.69 -8.92
CA LEU A 108 15.22 8.74 -8.59
C LEU A 108 14.64 7.41 -8.10
N GLN A 109 13.55 7.44 -7.34
CA GLN A 109 12.89 6.25 -6.82
C GLN A 109 12.37 5.36 -7.96
N ASP A 110 11.75 5.96 -8.98
CA ASP A 110 11.33 5.24 -10.19
C ASP A 110 12.51 4.70 -11.01
N ALA A 111 13.57 5.50 -11.17
CA ALA A 111 14.78 5.04 -11.83
C ALA A 111 15.41 3.83 -11.11
N LEU A 112 15.48 3.86 -9.78
CA LEU A 112 16.02 2.78 -8.95
C LEU A 112 15.14 1.53 -8.96
N ALA A 113 13.82 1.68 -9.12
CA ALA A 113 12.91 0.54 -9.27
C ALA A 113 13.18 -0.21 -10.59
N ALA A 114 13.54 0.51 -11.65
CA ALA A 114 13.93 -0.06 -12.94
C ALA A 114 15.41 -0.51 -13.01
N GLN A 115 16.24 -0.13 -12.03
CA GLN A 115 17.68 -0.38 -12.05
C GLN A 115 18.03 -1.82 -11.61
N PRO A 116 18.81 -2.58 -12.41
CA PRO A 116 19.21 -3.95 -12.07
C PRO A 116 20.44 -4.02 -11.14
N TYR A 117 21.20 -2.93 -10.99
CA TYR A 117 22.40 -2.85 -10.15
C TYR A 117 22.15 -1.98 -8.90
N PRO A 118 22.96 -2.12 -7.83
CA PRO A 118 22.85 -1.30 -6.63
C PRO A 118 23.05 0.20 -6.90
N PRO A 119 22.50 1.11 -6.06
CA PRO A 119 22.73 2.54 -6.20
C PRO A 119 24.23 2.89 -6.15
N ASP A 120 24.69 3.76 -7.05
CA ASP A 120 26.04 4.31 -6.99
C ASP A 120 26.19 5.34 -5.84
N ALA A 121 27.40 5.89 -5.67
CA ALA A 121 27.69 6.83 -4.59
C ALA A 121 26.88 8.14 -4.68
N GLN A 122 26.59 8.63 -5.88
CA GLN A 122 25.81 9.84 -6.09
C GLN A 122 24.32 9.57 -5.79
N GLN A 123 23.79 8.47 -6.30
CA GLN A 123 22.44 8.02 -6.00
C GLN A 123 22.26 7.76 -4.50
N ARG A 124 23.26 7.16 -3.84
CA ARG A 124 23.29 6.97 -2.39
C ARG A 124 23.17 8.30 -1.65
N ALA A 125 23.99 9.29 -1.99
CA ALA A 125 23.91 10.62 -1.36
C ALA A 125 22.53 11.29 -1.55
N LEU A 126 21.91 11.11 -2.71
CA LEU A 126 20.56 11.61 -2.96
C LEU A 126 19.49 10.88 -2.13
N ILE A 127 19.63 9.56 -1.96
CA ILE A 127 18.78 8.76 -1.07
C ILE A 127 18.98 9.22 0.37
N ASP A 128 20.21 9.35 0.85
CA ASP A 128 20.45 9.64 2.27
C ASP A 128 19.95 11.05 2.68
N THR A 129 19.83 11.97 1.72
CA THR A 129 19.37 13.35 1.95
C THR A 129 17.93 13.62 1.52
N HIS A 130 17.19 12.61 1.02
CA HIS A 130 15.90 12.87 0.38
C HIS A 130 14.83 13.40 1.34
N ALA A 131 14.82 12.97 2.61
CA ALA A 131 13.83 13.39 3.60
C ALA A 131 13.92 14.89 3.87
N ALA A 132 15.11 15.39 4.19
CA ALA A 132 15.38 16.82 4.38
C ALA A 132 15.10 17.64 3.10
N ARG A 133 15.55 17.15 1.93
CA ARG A 133 15.26 17.80 0.64
C ARG A 133 13.77 17.82 0.32
N GLY A 134 13.04 16.75 0.69
CA GLY A 134 11.60 16.64 0.55
C GLY A 134 10.87 17.68 1.40
N ALA A 135 11.21 17.78 2.68
CA ALA A 135 10.65 18.81 3.57
C ALA A 135 10.95 20.23 3.08
N GLN A 136 12.17 20.49 2.60
CA GLN A 136 12.50 21.78 1.97
C GLN A 136 11.64 22.04 0.72
N CYS A 137 11.51 21.04 -0.17
CA CYS A 137 10.68 21.14 -1.38
C CYS A 137 9.23 21.49 -1.04
N LEU A 138 8.65 20.83 -0.02
CA LEU A 138 7.29 21.12 0.45
C LEU A 138 7.17 22.55 0.98
N ARG A 139 8.16 23.06 1.73
CA ARG A 139 8.19 24.47 2.17
C ARG A 139 8.19 25.44 0.99
N GLU A 140 8.89 25.12 -0.10
CA GLU A 140 8.91 25.89 -1.35
C GLU A 140 7.58 25.80 -2.12
N CYS A 141 6.86 24.67 -2.00
CA CYS A 141 5.50 24.48 -2.52
C CYS A 141 4.40 25.14 -1.64
N GLY A 142 4.80 25.98 -0.68
CA GLY A 142 3.88 26.72 0.18
C GLY A 142 3.34 25.96 1.39
N VAL A 143 3.83 24.74 1.67
CA VAL A 143 3.43 23.99 2.86
C VAL A 143 3.94 24.70 4.12
N ARG A 144 3.05 24.82 5.12
CA ARG A 144 3.31 25.48 6.41
C ARG A 144 2.91 24.63 7.62
N ASP A 145 2.32 23.45 7.41
CA ASP A 145 2.00 22.54 8.50
C ASP A 145 3.29 21.95 9.09
N ALA A 146 3.57 22.31 10.34
CA ALA A 146 4.80 21.90 11.02
C ALA A 146 4.84 20.39 11.32
N ALA A 147 3.69 19.77 11.61
CA ALA A 147 3.63 18.34 11.91
C ALA A 147 3.87 17.51 10.64
N TRP A 148 3.24 17.89 9.53
CA TRP A 148 3.49 17.25 8.23
C TRP A 148 4.97 17.37 7.82
N LEU A 149 5.54 18.58 7.88
CA LEU A 149 6.95 18.79 7.53
C LEU A 149 7.90 18.00 8.44
N HIS A 150 7.61 17.94 9.75
CA HIS A 150 8.37 17.16 10.73
C HIS A 150 8.38 15.68 10.36
N ILE A 151 7.21 15.09 10.12
CA ILE A 151 7.10 13.67 9.77
C ILE A 151 7.90 13.36 8.49
N VAL A 152 7.79 14.22 7.45
CA VAL A 152 8.56 14.05 6.21
C VAL A 152 10.06 14.15 6.44
N GLU A 153 10.52 15.10 7.25
CA GLU A 153 11.94 15.31 7.49
C GLU A 153 12.59 14.17 8.29
N HIS A 154 11.85 13.55 9.22
CA HIS A 154 12.39 12.61 10.21
C HIS A 154 11.97 11.14 9.98
N HIS A 155 11.26 10.81 8.91
CA HIS A 155 10.76 9.43 8.67
C HIS A 155 11.86 8.37 8.46
N HIS A 156 13.15 8.73 8.42
CA HIS A 156 14.27 7.77 8.44
C HIS A 156 15.18 7.93 9.66
N GLU A 157 14.92 8.90 10.53
CA GLU A 157 15.76 9.12 11.70
C GLU A 157 15.55 8.02 12.75
N PRO A 158 16.63 7.52 13.34
CA PRO A 158 16.52 6.69 14.53
C PRO A 158 15.95 7.51 15.69
N ASP A 159 15.36 6.82 16.67
CA ASP A 159 14.96 7.40 17.97
C ASP A 159 13.87 8.49 17.93
N VAL A 160 13.06 8.56 16.86
CA VAL A 160 11.85 9.38 16.83
C VAL A 160 10.84 8.89 17.88
N THR A 161 10.31 9.82 18.67
CA THR A 161 9.41 9.50 19.79
C THR A 161 7.94 9.79 19.50
N ASP A 162 7.64 10.62 18.49
CA ASP A 162 6.27 10.90 18.10
C ASP A 162 5.66 9.72 17.34
N LEU A 163 4.41 9.38 17.70
CA LEU A 163 3.74 8.21 17.14
C LEU A 163 3.49 8.32 15.62
N PRO A 164 3.08 9.46 15.04
CA PRO A 164 2.88 9.57 13.59
C PRO A 164 4.14 9.23 12.77
N THR A 165 5.31 9.74 13.15
CA THR A 165 6.56 9.45 12.44
C THR A 165 6.96 7.99 12.58
N GLN A 166 6.79 7.39 13.77
CA GLN A 166 7.01 5.95 13.96
C GLN A 166 6.08 5.12 13.08
N VAL A 167 4.80 5.51 12.95
CA VAL A 167 3.83 4.83 12.09
C VAL A 167 4.26 4.90 10.63
N LEU A 168 4.67 6.08 10.15
CA LEU A 168 5.13 6.23 8.78
C LEU A 168 6.37 5.36 8.49
N GLN A 169 7.33 5.28 9.41
CA GLN A 169 8.49 4.40 9.29
C GLN A 169 8.11 2.93 9.05
N ARG A 170 7.13 2.40 9.79
CA ARG A 170 6.71 0.99 9.64
C ARG A 170 5.96 0.78 8.34
N ILE A 171 5.09 1.74 7.97
CA ILE A 171 4.33 1.70 6.72
C ILE A 171 5.25 1.76 5.50
N ASP A 172 6.21 2.70 5.47
CA ASP A 172 7.17 2.85 4.39
C ASP A 172 7.98 1.56 4.18
N ARG A 173 8.49 1.00 5.28
CA ARG A 173 9.21 -0.29 5.24
C ARG A 173 8.32 -1.43 4.77
N TYR A 174 7.08 -1.52 5.25
CA TYR A 174 6.14 -2.56 4.82
C TYR A 174 5.86 -2.48 3.32
N ALA A 175 5.46 -1.31 2.83
CA ALA A 175 5.17 -1.09 1.41
C ALA A 175 6.39 -1.39 0.52
N ALA A 176 7.60 -1.00 0.96
CA ALA A 176 8.83 -1.28 0.23
C ALA A 176 9.20 -2.78 0.20
N LEU A 177 8.83 -3.55 1.24
CA LEU A 177 9.06 -5.00 1.29
C LEU A 177 8.17 -5.75 0.30
N LEU A 178 6.93 -5.31 0.11
CA LEU A 178 5.98 -5.89 -0.84
C LEU A 178 6.28 -5.49 -2.28
N SER A 179 6.82 -4.29 -2.48
CA SER A 179 7.04 -3.73 -3.81
C SER A 179 8.29 -4.33 -4.49
N PRO A 180 8.18 -4.86 -5.72
CA PRO A 180 9.30 -5.40 -6.45
C PRO A 180 10.15 -4.29 -7.05
N ARG A 181 11.39 -4.62 -7.37
CA ARG A 181 12.28 -3.86 -8.26
C ARG A 181 12.80 -4.80 -9.33
N VAL A 182 13.32 -4.29 -10.44
CA VAL A 182 13.94 -5.14 -11.47
C VAL A 182 15.07 -6.01 -10.88
N SER A 183 15.78 -5.51 -9.86
CA SER A 183 16.85 -6.23 -9.16
C SER A 183 16.37 -7.21 -8.08
N ARG A 184 15.12 -7.14 -7.61
CA ARG A 184 14.60 -8.04 -6.55
C ARG A 184 13.09 -8.22 -6.59
N SER A 185 12.64 -9.44 -6.32
CA SER A 185 11.22 -9.68 -6.05
C SER A 185 10.76 -8.97 -4.77
N GLY A 186 9.48 -8.61 -4.72
CA GLY A 186 8.80 -8.27 -3.48
C GLY A 186 8.57 -9.53 -2.63
N HIS A 187 8.45 -9.35 -1.32
CA HIS A 187 8.02 -10.42 -0.41
C HIS A 187 6.52 -10.64 -0.55
N ASP A 188 6.05 -11.83 -0.17
CA ASP A 188 4.63 -12.01 0.12
C ASP A 188 4.21 -11.20 1.37
N ALA A 189 2.91 -11.02 1.55
CA ALA A 189 2.37 -10.21 2.62
C ALA A 189 2.74 -10.70 4.03
N VAL A 190 2.85 -12.02 4.22
CA VAL A 190 3.16 -12.64 5.50
C VAL A 190 4.63 -12.43 5.84
N GLN A 191 5.53 -12.69 4.90
CA GLN A 191 6.96 -12.41 5.06
C GLN A 191 7.22 -10.92 5.28
N GLY A 192 6.56 -10.05 4.51
CA GLY A 192 6.65 -8.60 4.67
C GLY A 192 6.26 -8.15 6.08
N ALA A 193 5.15 -8.66 6.63
CA ALA A 193 4.72 -8.34 7.98
C ALA A 193 5.69 -8.89 9.04
N ARG A 194 6.20 -10.13 8.86
CA ARG A 194 7.18 -10.75 9.78
C ARG A 194 8.48 -9.94 9.89
N GLN A 195 8.95 -9.35 8.79
CA GLN A 195 10.16 -8.51 8.76
C GLN A 195 10.02 -7.19 9.54
N LEU A 196 8.80 -6.81 9.95
CA LEU A 196 8.56 -5.65 10.81
C LEU A 196 8.52 -6.01 12.30
N GLN A 197 8.57 -7.30 12.65
CA GLN A 197 8.53 -7.70 14.06
C GLN A 197 9.77 -7.15 14.78
N PRO A 198 9.62 -6.48 15.92
CA PRO A 198 10.74 -5.91 16.64
C PRO A 198 11.67 -7.03 17.16
N HIS A 199 12.98 -6.76 17.12
CA HIS A 199 13.98 -7.57 17.82
C HIS A 199 14.02 -7.15 19.31
N GLY A 200 12.92 -7.34 20.04
CA GLY A 200 12.75 -6.79 21.40
C GLY A 200 11.40 -7.14 22.02
N PRO A 201 11.05 -6.63 23.22
CA PRO A 201 9.89 -7.09 23.97
C PRO A 201 8.62 -7.07 23.13
N ALA A 202 7.83 -8.13 23.30
CA ALA A 202 6.99 -8.78 22.29
C ALA A 202 5.78 -8.00 21.74
N ASP A 203 5.67 -6.70 21.99
CA ASP A 203 4.45 -5.95 21.69
C ASP A 203 4.73 -4.57 21.07
N ASP A 204 5.08 -4.54 19.77
CA ASP A 204 5.03 -3.30 18.99
C ASP A 204 3.56 -3.00 18.63
N PRO A 205 2.96 -1.93 19.21
CA PRO A 205 1.56 -1.60 18.96
C PRO A 205 1.28 -1.25 17.50
N ILE A 206 2.26 -0.73 16.76
CA ILE A 206 2.13 -0.39 15.33
C ILE A 206 2.08 -1.68 14.52
N HIS A 207 2.97 -2.64 14.79
CA HIS A 207 2.92 -3.96 14.15
C HIS A 207 1.59 -4.67 14.42
N ARG A 208 1.13 -4.67 15.68
CA ARG A 208 -0.16 -5.27 16.05
C ARG A 208 -1.33 -4.59 15.35
N ALA A 209 -1.36 -3.26 15.29
CA ALA A 209 -2.39 -2.51 14.58
C ALA A 209 -2.37 -2.84 13.08
N LEU A 210 -1.18 -2.96 12.46
CA LEU A 210 -1.02 -3.34 11.07
C LEU A 210 -1.63 -4.72 10.79
N VAL A 211 -1.24 -5.74 11.56
CA VAL A 211 -1.76 -7.11 11.37
C VAL A 211 -3.27 -7.19 11.65
N THR A 212 -3.75 -6.48 12.67
CA THR A 212 -5.19 -6.50 13.02
C THR A 212 -6.04 -5.80 11.97
N THR A 213 -5.55 -4.70 11.41
CA THR A 213 -6.29 -3.87 10.44
C THR A 213 -6.28 -4.47 9.04
N LEU A 214 -5.16 -5.04 8.62
CA LEU A 214 -4.97 -5.58 7.28
C LEU A 214 -5.31 -7.08 7.18
N GLY A 215 -5.21 -7.80 8.28
CA GLY A 215 -5.18 -9.25 8.28
C GLY A 215 -3.77 -9.79 7.97
N VAL A 216 -3.62 -11.11 8.08
CA VAL A 216 -2.37 -11.83 7.77
C VAL A 216 -2.07 -11.76 6.27
N CYS A 217 -3.12 -11.90 5.45
CA CYS A 217 -3.07 -11.72 4.01
C CYS A 217 -4.09 -10.62 3.62
N PRO A 218 -3.62 -9.40 3.29
CA PRO A 218 -4.51 -8.29 2.95
C PRO A 218 -5.13 -8.47 1.55
N PRO A 219 -6.23 -7.75 1.25
CA PRO A 219 -6.76 -7.65 -0.11
C PRO A 219 -5.67 -7.35 -1.14
N GLY A 220 -5.68 -8.08 -2.26
CA GLY A 220 -4.68 -7.98 -3.33
C GLY A 220 -3.53 -8.99 -3.20
N ALA A 221 -3.33 -9.59 -2.02
CA ALA A 221 -2.31 -10.63 -1.82
C ALA A 221 -2.67 -11.93 -2.54
N PHE A 222 -1.65 -12.62 -3.06
CA PHE A 222 -1.79 -13.96 -3.62
C PHE A 222 -1.60 -15.02 -2.54
N VAL A 223 -2.41 -16.08 -2.61
CA VAL A 223 -2.37 -17.20 -1.67
C VAL A 223 -2.57 -18.52 -2.39
N ARG A 224 -1.95 -19.58 -1.86
CA ARG A 224 -2.26 -20.96 -2.22
C ARG A 224 -3.20 -21.53 -1.17
N LEU A 225 -4.27 -22.19 -1.61
CA LEU A 225 -5.19 -22.90 -0.72
C LEU A 225 -4.69 -24.34 -0.48
N HIS A 226 -5.24 -25.02 0.53
CA HIS A 226 -4.85 -26.40 0.86
C HIS A 226 -5.07 -27.41 -0.27
N ASP A 227 -6.02 -27.16 -1.18
CA ASP A 227 -6.26 -27.97 -2.37
C ASP A 227 -5.26 -27.71 -3.52
N GLY A 228 -4.25 -26.86 -3.28
CA GLY A 228 -3.20 -26.50 -4.24
C GLY A 228 -3.59 -25.39 -5.21
N THR A 229 -4.86 -24.94 -5.21
CA THR A 229 -5.35 -23.91 -6.11
C THR A 229 -4.80 -22.53 -5.75
N LEU A 230 -4.67 -21.67 -6.75
CA LEU A 230 -4.21 -20.29 -6.59
C LEU A 230 -5.41 -19.36 -6.44
N ALA A 231 -5.37 -18.51 -5.43
CA ALA A 231 -6.37 -17.50 -5.16
C ALA A 231 -5.75 -16.12 -4.90
N VAL A 232 -6.57 -15.09 -5.04
CA VAL A 232 -6.25 -13.72 -4.64
C VAL A 232 -7.20 -13.28 -3.54
N VAL A 233 -6.69 -12.64 -2.50
CA VAL A 233 -7.50 -12.10 -1.42
C VAL A 233 -8.34 -10.94 -1.96
N LEU A 234 -9.65 -11.01 -1.78
CA LEU A 234 -10.59 -9.97 -2.19
C LEU A 234 -10.93 -9.02 -1.06
N ARG A 235 -11.19 -9.56 0.15
CA ARG A 235 -11.74 -8.79 1.28
C ARG A 235 -11.31 -9.35 2.62
N ARG A 236 -11.25 -8.48 3.64
CA ARG A 236 -11.13 -8.88 5.04
C ARG A 236 -12.47 -9.44 5.53
N SER A 237 -12.45 -10.44 6.43
CA SER A 237 -13.65 -11.13 6.96
C SER A 237 -13.96 -10.81 8.42
N GLY A 238 -13.20 -9.91 9.05
CA GLY A 238 -13.20 -9.67 10.50
C GLY A 238 -12.34 -10.66 11.31
N ARG A 239 -11.91 -11.78 10.70
CA ARG A 239 -10.92 -12.69 11.27
C ARG A 239 -9.60 -12.55 10.50
N PRO A 240 -8.50 -12.13 11.14
CA PRO A 240 -7.25 -11.78 10.44
C PRO A 240 -6.67 -12.85 9.52
N ALA A 241 -6.87 -14.14 9.84
CA ALA A 241 -6.31 -15.27 9.08
C ALA A 241 -7.29 -15.92 8.09
N GLU A 242 -8.55 -15.48 8.06
CA GLU A 242 -9.62 -16.12 7.27
C GLU A 242 -10.26 -15.13 6.27
N PRO A 243 -9.49 -14.40 5.43
CA PRO A 243 -10.05 -13.43 4.52
C PRO A 243 -10.86 -14.11 3.39
N TRP A 244 -11.68 -13.35 2.69
CA TRP A 244 -12.38 -13.88 1.51
C TRP A 244 -11.50 -13.79 0.29
N VAL A 245 -11.51 -14.83 -0.53
CA VAL A 245 -10.63 -14.96 -1.69
C VAL A 245 -11.42 -15.22 -2.95
N ALA A 246 -10.79 -14.98 -4.09
CA ALA A 246 -11.23 -15.49 -5.37
C ALA A 246 -10.21 -16.50 -5.88
N ARG A 247 -10.66 -17.72 -6.13
CA ARG A 247 -9.87 -18.72 -6.86
C ARG A 247 -9.74 -18.27 -8.32
N VAL A 248 -8.53 -18.24 -8.82
CA VAL A 248 -8.20 -17.72 -10.17
C VAL A 248 -7.47 -18.75 -11.04
N GLN A 249 -6.94 -19.82 -10.44
CA GLN A 249 -6.25 -20.89 -11.15
C GLN A 249 -6.39 -22.21 -10.38
N ASP A 250 -6.56 -23.31 -11.10
CA ASP A 250 -6.72 -24.65 -10.51
C ASP A 250 -5.38 -25.26 -10.04
N ALA A 251 -5.45 -26.46 -9.46
CA ALA A 251 -4.28 -27.16 -8.90
C ALA A 251 -3.28 -27.60 -9.99
N GLU A 252 -3.74 -27.79 -11.23
CA GLU A 252 -2.90 -28.10 -12.40
C GLU A 252 -2.26 -26.85 -13.01
N GLY A 253 -2.59 -25.67 -12.46
CA GLY A 253 -2.03 -24.40 -12.88
C GLY A 253 -2.73 -23.76 -14.08
N ARG A 254 -3.94 -24.22 -14.42
CA ARG A 254 -4.75 -23.64 -15.49
C ARG A 254 -5.56 -22.45 -14.96
N PRO A 255 -5.53 -21.30 -15.65
CA PRO A 255 -6.38 -20.17 -15.31
C PRO A 255 -7.86 -20.55 -15.35
N LEU A 256 -8.63 -20.10 -14.36
CA LEU A 256 -10.08 -20.26 -14.37
C LEU A 256 -10.71 -19.20 -15.28
N PRO A 257 -11.65 -19.57 -16.17
CA PRO A 257 -12.36 -18.61 -17.02
C PRO A 257 -13.13 -17.57 -16.22
N GLU A 258 -13.74 -18.00 -15.11
CA GLU A 258 -14.45 -17.14 -14.18
C GLU A 258 -13.90 -17.35 -12.76
N PRO A 259 -13.42 -16.28 -12.10
CA PRO A 259 -12.99 -16.39 -10.72
C PRO A 259 -14.14 -16.79 -9.79
N GLN A 260 -13.86 -17.64 -8.82
CA GLN A 260 -14.86 -18.15 -7.88
C GLN A 260 -14.57 -17.63 -6.48
N TRP A 261 -15.58 -17.02 -5.86
CA TRP A 261 -15.48 -16.55 -4.48
C TRP A 261 -15.47 -17.73 -3.50
N LEU A 262 -14.59 -17.67 -2.49
CA LEU A 262 -14.49 -18.66 -1.43
C LEU A 262 -14.34 -17.99 -0.07
N ASP A 263 -14.97 -18.59 0.95
CA ASP A 263 -14.79 -18.25 2.36
C ASP A 263 -13.72 -19.16 2.95
N THR A 264 -12.60 -18.58 3.37
CA THR A 264 -11.47 -19.35 3.92
C THR A 264 -11.66 -19.78 5.37
N SER A 265 -12.78 -19.41 6.00
CA SER A 265 -13.20 -20.00 7.28
C SER A 265 -13.68 -21.44 7.13
N ASP A 266 -14.01 -21.88 5.91
CA ASP A 266 -14.18 -23.30 5.59
C ASP A 266 -12.80 -23.97 5.52
N PRO A 267 -12.51 -24.99 6.35
CA PRO A 267 -11.23 -25.70 6.30
C PRO A 267 -10.87 -26.28 4.93
N ALA A 268 -11.84 -26.57 4.07
CA ALA A 268 -11.60 -27.03 2.69
C ALA A 268 -10.98 -25.93 1.80
N HIS A 269 -11.11 -24.67 2.19
CA HIS A 269 -10.62 -23.50 1.47
C HIS A 269 -9.62 -22.68 2.29
N ALA A 270 -9.11 -23.23 3.39
CA ALA A 270 -8.14 -22.54 4.22
C ALA A 270 -6.83 -22.27 3.45
N ILE A 271 -6.19 -21.15 3.79
CA ILE A 271 -4.95 -20.68 3.18
C ILE A 271 -3.79 -21.56 3.67
N ALA A 272 -3.08 -22.19 2.74
CA ALA A 272 -1.88 -22.95 3.03
C ALA A 272 -0.65 -22.04 3.13
N GLU A 273 -0.49 -21.10 2.20
CA GLU A 273 0.62 -20.15 2.17
C GLU A 273 0.27 -18.86 1.41
N ALA A 274 0.98 -17.78 1.73
CA ALA A 274 1.00 -16.57 0.92
C ALA A 274 2.11 -16.67 -0.13
N LEU A 275 1.87 -16.06 -1.30
CA LEU A 275 2.78 -16.17 -2.44
C LEU A 275 3.30 -14.78 -2.86
N PRO A 276 4.60 -14.66 -3.18
CA PRO A 276 5.12 -13.47 -3.85
C PRO A 276 4.44 -13.28 -5.21
N ALA A 277 4.13 -12.04 -5.56
CA ALA A 277 3.51 -11.73 -6.85
C ALA A 277 4.36 -12.20 -8.06
N ALA A 278 5.68 -12.24 -7.92
CA ALA A 278 6.60 -12.70 -8.96
C ALA A 278 6.42 -14.19 -9.35
N GLU A 279 5.81 -14.99 -8.48
CA GLU A 279 5.52 -16.40 -8.76
C GLU A 279 4.22 -16.59 -9.56
N VAL A 280 3.37 -15.56 -9.62
CA VAL A 280 2.07 -15.62 -10.27
C VAL A 280 2.17 -15.05 -11.69
N ARG A 281 2.16 -15.96 -12.68
CA ARG A 281 2.17 -15.61 -14.12
C ARG A 281 0.77 -15.53 -14.71
N LEU A 282 -0.14 -14.85 -14.02
CA LEU A 282 -1.54 -14.72 -14.43
C LEU A 282 -1.94 -13.26 -14.56
N ARG A 283 -2.57 -12.92 -15.69
CA ARG A 283 -3.27 -11.64 -15.83
C ARG A 283 -4.65 -11.74 -15.19
N LEU A 284 -4.88 -10.98 -14.14
CA LEU A 284 -6.15 -11.01 -13.42
C LEU A 284 -7.23 -10.15 -14.11
N PRO A 285 -8.49 -10.61 -14.13
CA PRO A 285 -9.62 -9.79 -14.58
C PRO A 285 -10.10 -8.89 -13.43
N HIS A 286 -9.33 -7.84 -13.08
CA HIS A 286 -9.58 -6.97 -11.91
C HIS A 286 -11.01 -6.46 -11.80
N ALA A 287 -11.58 -5.95 -12.89
CA ALA A 287 -12.96 -5.47 -12.91
C ALA A 287 -13.97 -6.57 -12.51
N SER A 288 -13.76 -7.81 -12.95
CA SER A 288 -14.60 -8.95 -12.56
C SER A 288 -14.40 -9.35 -11.10
N LEU A 289 -13.15 -9.34 -10.61
CA LEU A 289 -12.81 -9.65 -9.22
C LEU A 289 -13.42 -8.63 -8.24
N LEU A 290 -13.35 -7.33 -8.57
CA LEU A 290 -13.95 -6.27 -7.76
C LEU A 290 -15.48 -6.34 -7.77
N ARG A 291 -16.10 -6.68 -8.91
CA ARG A 291 -17.55 -6.95 -8.96
C ARG A 291 -17.94 -8.16 -8.12
N LEU A 292 -17.14 -9.23 -8.16
CA LEU A 292 -17.35 -10.43 -7.36
C LEU A 292 -17.26 -10.13 -5.86
N ALA A 293 -16.24 -9.37 -5.45
CA ALA A 293 -16.04 -8.95 -4.07
C ALA A 293 -17.25 -8.17 -3.51
N ARG A 294 -17.81 -7.24 -4.30
CA ARG A 294 -19.00 -6.47 -3.89
C ARG A 294 -20.24 -7.34 -3.71
N ARG A 295 -20.48 -8.30 -4.62
CA ARG A 295 -21.64 -9.21 -4.54
C ARG A 295 -21.58 -10.09 -3.30
N ALA A 296 -20.41 -10.64 -2.99
CA ALA A 296 -20.21 -11.48 -1.81
C ALA A 296 -20.51 -10.72 -0.50
N SER A 297 -20.12 -9.45 -0.40
CA SER A 297 -20.44 -8.61 0.77
C SER A 297 -21.93 -8.36 0.94
N THR A 298 -22.65 -8.07 -0.16
CA THR A 298 -24.10 -7.81 -0.10
C THR A 298 -24.91 -9.05 0.28
N ALA A 299 -24.49 -10.24 -0.17
CA ALA A 299 -25.18 -11.49 0.14
C ALA A 299 -25.11 -11.85 1.63
N ARG A 300 -24.05 -11.44 2.32
CA ARG A 300 -23.86 -11.70 3.76
C ARG A 300 -24.46 -10.64 4.68
N ALA A 301 -24.64 -9.41 4.22
CA ALA A 301 -25.28 -8.34 5.00
C ALA A 301 -26.82 -8.48 5.09
N GLY A 302 -27.42 -9.31 4.22
CA GLY A 302 -28.86 -9.55 4.15
C GLY A 302 -29.34 -10.91 4.69
N GLY A 303 -28.44 -11.72 5.27
CA GLY A 303 -28.75 -13.00 5.90
C GLY A 303 -28.36 -12.99 7.37
#